data_AF-A0A7X1VPA4-F1
#
_entry.id   AF-A0A7X1VPA4-F1
#
_cell.length_a   1.000
_cell.length_b   1.000
_cell.length_c   1.000
_cell.angle_alpha   90.00
_cell.angle_beta   90.00
_cell.angle_gamma   90.00
#
_symmetry.space_group_name_H-M   'P 1'
#
loop_
_entity.id
_entity.type
_entity.pdbx_description
1 polymer ?
#
loop_
_entity_poly.entity_id
_entity_poly.type
_entity_poly.pdbx_seq_one_letter_code
_entity_poly.pdbx_strand_id
1 'polypeptide(L)'
;MASVRQAEPGSLRAPGFRWWHGIIIGLLLSYVPGSLLVAGVLLFPLVALKLVDPNADGQRIMIVLFYVGAAMVHPLHEAWLANGDWKTCIAQITQPVTLALDWLAAGAAWLVAEASAISGRLWNAEIARRERKSIEKRIAYLQEEWMSSDEDAPAT
;
A
#
# COMPACT_ATOMS: atom_id res chain seq x y z
N MET A 1 -6.56 -26.10 -33.52
CA MET A 1 -5.70 -26.44 -32.36
C MET A 1 -4.98 -25.18 -31.93
N ALA A 2 -5.38 -24.60 -30.80
CA ALA A 2 -4.80 -23.37 -30.27
C ALA A 2 -3.49 -23.69 -29.53
N SER A 3 -2.41 -23.02 -29.87
CA SER A 3 -1.18 -22.97 -29.07
C SER A 3 -0.99 -21.53 -28.62
N VAL A 4 -1.59 -21.19 -27.48
CA VAL A 4 -1.33 -19.94 -26.76
C VAL A 4 0.14 -19.97 -26.32
N ARG A 5 0.99 -19.12 -26.93
CA ARG A 5 2.33 -18.88 -26.41
C ARG A 5 2.20 -18.21 -25.05
N GLN A 6 2.74 -18.90 -24.05
CA GLN A 6 2.81 -18.47 -22.66
C GLN A 6 3.46 -17.07 -22.58
N ALA A 7 2.79 -16.14 -21.89
CA ALA A 7 3.41 -14.91 -21.45
C ALA A 7 4.50 -15.26 -20.44
N GLU A 8 5.73 -14.82 -20.68
CA GLU A 8 6.83 -15.06 -19.74
C GLU A 8 6.50 -14.42 -18.39
N PRO A 9 6.70 -15.14 -17.27
CA PRO A 9 6.36 -14.65 -15.96
C PRO A 9 7.21 -13.43 -15.65
N GLY A 10 6.54 -12.34 -15.28
CA GLY A 10 7.16 -11.12 -14.82
C GLY A 10 8.25 -11.41 -13.81
N SER A 11 9.50 -11.21 -14.25
CA SER A 11 10.61 -10.98 -13.35
C SER A 11 10.30 -9.70 -12.58
N LEU A 12 9.58 -9.85 -11.47
CA LEU A 12 9.56 -8.91 -10.37
C LEU A 12 11.01 -8.78 -9.89
N ARG A 13 11.80 -7.94 -10.59
CA ARG A 13 13.07 -7.47 -10.07
C ARG A 13 12.72 -6.76 -8.79
N ALA A 14 12.93 -7.44 -7.66
CA ALA A 14 13.07 -6.76 -6.38
C ALA A 14 14.01 -5.57 -6.62
N PRO A 15 13.69 -4.35 -6.17
CA PRO A 15 14.58 -3.21 -6.34
C PRO A 15 15.92 -3.58 -5.69
N GLY A 16 16.91 -3.87 -6.55
CA GLY A 16 18.19 -4.43 -6.12
C GLY A 16 18.92 -3.41 -5.27
N PHE A 17 19.43 -3.85 -4.13
CA PHE A 17 20.25 -3.05 -3.24
C PHE A 17 21.50 -2.56 -4.01
N ARG A 18 21.51 -1.29 -4.41
CA ARG A 18 22.62 -0.72 -5.19
C ARG A 18 23.80 -0.46 -4.26
N TRP A 19 25.03 -0.66 -4.74
CA TRP A 19 26.27 -0.47 -3.96
C TRP A 19 26.37 0.90 -3.27
N TRP A 20 25.85 1.97 -3.89
CA TRP A 20 25.79 3.32 -3.30
C TRP A 20 24.95 3.40 -2.01
N HIS A 21 23.93 2.54 -1.81
CA HIS A 21 23.18 2.51 -0.54
C HIS A 21 24.07 2.09 0.62
N GLY A 22 25.02 1.17 0.38
CA GLY A 22 26.00 0.77 1.38
C GLY A 22 26.92 1.92 1.80
N ILE A 23 27.28 2.81 0.86
CA ILE A 23 28.07 4.01 1.16
C ILE A 23 27.27 4.98 2.02
N ILE A 24 26.01 5.23 1.68
CA ILE A 24 25.12 6.11 2.45
C ILE A 24 24.94 5.58 3.87
N ILE A 25 24.66 4.28 4.01
CA ILE A 25 24.51 3.64 5.32
C ILE A 25 25.83 3.69 6.10
N GLY A 26 26.95 3.41 5.45
CA GLY A 26 28.28 3.48 6.09
C GLY A 26 28.62 4.88 6.57
N LEU A 27 28.26 5.92 5.80
CA LEU A 27 28.47 7.32 6.16
C LEU A 27 27.54 7.75 7.31
N LEU A 28 26.28 7.31 7.30
CA LEU A 28 25.35 7.53 8.41
C LEU A 28 25.83 6.83 9.68
N LEU A 29 26.33 5.60 9.56
CA LEU A 29 26.85 4.83 10.69
C LEU A 29 28.11 5.46 11.28
N SER A 30 28.99 6.04 10.45
CA SER A 30 30.21 6.71 10.92
C SER A 30 29.95 8.09 11.52
N TYR A 31 28.96 8.83 11.01
CA TYR A 31 28.68 10.19 11.45
C TYR A 31 27.67 10.24 12.61
N VAL A 32 26.60 9.43 12.56
CA VAL A 32 25.47 9.50 13.50
C VAL A 32 24.94 8.09 13.82
N PRO A 33 25.73 7.25 14.51
CA PRO A 33 25.35 5.85 14.78
C PRO A 33 24.06 5.75 15.60
N GLY A 34 23.81 6.71 16.50
CA GLY A 34 22.60 6.75 17.32
C GLY A 34 21.32 6.92 16.48
N SER A 35 21.29 7.87 15.55
CA SER A 35 20.10 8.11 14.71
C SER A 35 19.77 6.94 13.79
N LEU A 36 20.79 6.19 13.32
CA LEU A 36 20.57 4.96 12.55
C LEU A 36 19.87 3.90 13.41
N LEU A 37 20.25 3.78 14.68
CA LEU A 37 19.62 2.88 15.63
C LEU A 37 18.17 3.28 15.90
N VAL A 38 17.90 4.58 16.10
CA VAL A 38 16.52 5.10 16.27
C VAL A 38 15.66 4.75 15.05
N ALA A 39 16.15 5.02 13.84
CA ALA A 39 15.44 4.69 12.61
C ALA A 39 15.17 3.18 12.48
N GLY A 40 16.14 2.34 12.82
CA GLY A 40 16.00 0.88 12.78
C GLY A 40 14.91 0.36 13.72
N VAL A 41 14.85 0.88 14.95
CA VAL A 41 13.83 0.49 15.93
C VAL A 41 12.43 0.95 15.52
N LEU A 42 12.29 2.19 15.04
CA LEU A 42 10.99 2.72 14.61
C LEU A 42 10.48 2.11 13.30
N LEU A 43 11.35 1.49 12.50
CA LEU A 43 10.93 0.71 11.34
C LEU A 43 10.56 -0.74 11.69
N PHE A 44 10.71 -1.15 12.94
CA PHE A 44 10.40 -2.51 13.37
C PHE A 44 8.95 -2.94 13.12
N PRO A 45 7.92 -2.09 13.30
CA PRO A 45 6.54 -2.46 12.98
C PRO A 45 6.33 -2.84 11.51
N LEU A 46 7.07 -2.21 10.58
CA LEU A 46 7.04 -2.58 9.15
C LEU A 46 7.64 -3.96 8.91
N VAL A 47 8.71 -4.31 9.61
CA VAL A 47 9.32 -5.65 9.53
C VAL A 47 8.34 -6.69 10.10
N ALA A 48 7.77 -6.42 11.27
CA ALA A 48 6.77 -7.28 11.89
C ALA A 48 5.57 -7.50 10.96
N LEU A 49 5.09 -6.45 10.30
CA LEU A 49 4.01 -6.53 9.33
C LEU A 49 4.35 -7.46 8.16
N LYS A 50 5.56 -7.33 7.59
CA LYS A 50 6.02 -8.17 6.48
C LYS A 50 6.16 -9.65 6.90
N LEU A 51 6.47 -9.91 8.16
CA LEU A 51 6.54 -11.28 8.70
C LEU A 51 5.15 -11.89 8.90
N VAL A 52 4.17 -11.08 9.35
CA VAL A 52 2.79 -11.53 9.58
C VAL A 52 2.01 -11.70 8.28
N ASP A 53 2.19 -10.77 7.34
CA ASP A 53 1.56 -10.79 6.02
C ASP A 53 2.61 -10.61 4.91
N PRO A 54 3.28 -11.70 4.49
CA PRO A 54 4.30 -11.65 3.44
C PRO A 54 3.73 -11.27 2.07
N ASN A 55 2.43 -11.48 1.88
CA ASN A 55 1.70 -11.16 0.65
C ASN A 55 0.98 -9.82 0.73
N ALA A 56 1.30 -8.99 1.74
CA ALA A 56 0.75 -7.67 1.88
C ALA A 56 0.93 -6.88 0.57
N ASP A 57 -0.20 -6.44 0.02
CA ASP A 57 -0.21 -5.71 -1.24
C ASP A 57 0.66 -4.44 -1.16
N GLY A 58 1.31 -4.07 -2.27
CA GLY A 58 2.23 -2.92 -2.30
C GLY A 58 1.58 -1.62 -1.84
N GLN A 59 0.27 -1.48 -2.08
CA GLN A 59 -0.54 -0.37 -1.60
C GLN A 59 -0.63 -0.33 -0.05
N ARG A 60 -0.78 -1.49 0.61
CA ARG A 60 -0.84 -1.56 2.09
C ARG A 60 0.49 -1.14 2.70
N ILE A 61 1.59 -1.65 2.15
CA ILE A 61 2.95 -1.29 2.59
C ILE A 61 3.17 0.22 2.46
N MET A 62 2.73 0.83 1.36
CA MET A 62 2.86 2.27 1.15
C MET A 62 2.07 3.10 2.17
N ILE A 63 0.84 2.69 2.49
CA ILE A 63 0.02 3.36 3.53
C ILE A 63 0.71 3.26 4.90
N VAL A 64 1.19 2.07 5.26
CA VAL A 64 1.90 1.85 6.53
C VAL A 64 3.17 2.67 6.61
N LEU A 65 3.96 2.70 5.54
CA LEU A 65 5.17 3.50 5.46
C LEU A 65 4.89 4.99 5.66
N PHE A 66 3.78 5.50 5.12
CA PHE A 66 3.39 6.90 5.29
C PHE A 66 3.08 7.25 6.75
N TYR A 67 2.29 6.41 7.43
CA TYR A 67 1.91 6.63 8.83
C TYR A 67 3.07 6.44 9.80
N VAL A 68 3.85 5.37 9.62
CA VAL A 68 5.07 5.15 10.41
C VAL A 68 6.07 6.27 10.15
N GLY A 69 6.28 6.66 8.90
CA GLY A 69 7.13 7.79 8.53
C GLY A 69 6.72 9.09 9.21
N ALA A 70 5.41 9.37 9.33
CA ALA A 70 4.90 10.53 10.05
C ALA A 70 5.20 10.47 11.56
N ALA A 71 5.00 9.30 12.20
CA ALA A 71 5.34 9.09 13.61
C ALA A 71 6.85 9.22 13.89
N MET A 72 7.68 8.87 12.90
CA MET A 72 9.14 8.95 13.00
C MET A 72 9.70 10.37 12.93
N VAL A 73 8.98 11.36 12.38
CA VAL A 73 9.52 12.71 12.15
C VAL A 73 10.04 13.35 13.44
N HIS A 74 9.23 13.30 14.51
CA HIS A 74 9.58 13.91 15.79
C HIS A 74 10.82 13.29 16.44
N PRO A 75 10.90 11.97 16.70
CA PRO A 75 12.08 11.37 17.32
C PRO A 75 13.33 11.52 16.44
N LEU A 76 13.21 11.46 15.10
CA LEU A 76 14.36 11.66 14.21
C LEU A 76 14.88 13.10 14.25
N HIS A 77 13.99 14.08 14.33
CA HIS A 77 14.37 15.49 14.45
C HIS A 77 15.09 15.77 15.78
N GLU A 78 14.60 15.23 16.88
CA GLU A 78 15.27 15.34 18.17
C GLU A 78 16.64 14.62 18.19
N ALA A 79 16.73 13.42 17.60
CA ALA A 79 17.99 12.69 17.47
C ALA A 79 19.02 13.49 16.63
N TRP A 80 18.55 14.18 15.58
CA TRP A 80 19.37 15.07 14.77
C TRP A 80 19.87 16.28 15.56
N LEU A 81 19.01 16.94 16.34
CA LEU A 81 19.39 18.07 17.20
C LEU A 81 20.41 17.66 18.27
N ALA A 82 20.37 16.41 18.74
CA ALA A 82 21.34 15.85 19.66
C ALA A 82 22.66 15.41 18.99
N ASN A 83 22.87 15.70 17.69
CA ASN A 83 23.99 15.20 16.88
C ASN A 83 24.17 13.67 16.94
N GLY A 84 23.08 12.93 17.19
CA GLY A 84 23.09 11.48 17.37
C GLY A 84 23.87 10.98 18.58
N ASP A 85 23.92 11.77 19.65
CA ASP A 85 24.45 11.31 20.93
C ASP A 85 23.78 9.99 21.34
N TRP A 86 24.62 9.00 21.67
CA TRP A 86 24.22 7.62 21.94
C TRP A 86 23.28 7.52 23.14
N LYS A 87 23.55 8.30 24.20
CA LYS A 87 22.74 8.31 25.42
C LYS A 87 21.34 8.85 25.14
N THR A 88 21.25 9.92 24.37
CA THR A 88 19.98 10.55 23.97
C THR A 88 19.16 9.63 23.06
N CYS A 89 19.80 8.98 22.09
CA CYS A 89 19.14 8.03 21.18
C CYS A 89 18.59 6.79 21.92
N ILE A 90 19.34 6.23 22.88
CA ILE A 90 18.86 5.13 23.72
C ILE A 90 17.69 5.56 24.60
N ALA A 91 17.77 6.76 25.19
CA ALA A 91 16.66 7.28 25.99
C ALA A 91 15.38 7.40 25.14
N GLN A 92 15.48 7.84 23.90
CA GLN A 92 14.34 7.92 22.98
C GLN A 92 13.74 6.56 22.60
N ILE A 93 14.56 5.58 22.23
CA ILE A 93 14.02 4.26 21.83
C ILE A 93 13.48 3.45 23.01
N THR A 94 13.80 3.83 24.24
CA THR A 94 13.26 3.23 25.46
C THR A 94 12.09 4.02 26.04
N GLN A 95 11.74 5.17 25.46
CA GLN A 95 10.56 5.93 25.89
C GLN A 95 9.29 5.17 25.49
N PRO A 96 8.44 4.80 26.46
CA PRO A 96 7.25 4.00 26.20
C PRO A 96 6.23 4.74 25.34
N VAL A 97 6.15 6.07 25.45
CA VAL A 97 5.23 6.89 24.67
C VAL A 97 5.59 6.85 23.18
N THR A 98 6.87 7.01 22.85
CA THR A 98 7.36 6.98 21.46
C THR A 98 7.09 5.63 20.81
N LEU A 99 7.39 4.54 21.52
CA LEU A 99 7.10 3.18 21.05
C LEU A 99 5.58 2.97 20.89
N ALA A 100 4.77 3.40 21.86
CA ALA A 100 3.32 3.26 21.77
C ALA A 100 2.74 4.01 20.56
N LEU A 101 3.21 5.24 20.30
CA LEU A 101 2.78 6.03 19.15
C LEU A 101 3.16 5.36 17.83
N ASP A 102 4.35 4.76 17.74
CA ASP A 102 4.82 4.07 16.54
C ASP A 102 3.95 2.82 16.24
N TRP A 103 3.64 2.03 17.27
CA TRP A 103 2.73 0.89 17.14
C TRP A 103 1.28 1.32 16.86
N LEU A 104 0.80 2.42 17.45
CA LEU A 104 -0.50 2.98 17.14
C LEU A 104 -0.57 3.50 15.70
N ALA A 105 0.50 4.09 15.18
CA ALA A 105 0.59 4.52 13.79
C ALA A 105 0.52 3.34 12.83
N ALA A 106 1.23 2.24 13.13
CA ALA A 106 1.13 1.00 12.37
C ALA A 106 -0.30 0.41 12.41
N GLY A 107 -0.94 0.39 13.59
CA GLY A 107 -2.31 -0.07 13.75
C GLY A 107 -3.33 0.80 13.01
N ALA A 108 -3.18 2.13 13.08
CA ALA A 108 -4.02 3.07 12.34
C ALA A 108 -3.87 2.88 10.83
N ALA A 109 -2.65 2.70 10.36
CA ALA A 109 -2.38 2.43 8.95
C ALA A 109 -3.02 1.13 8.47
N TRP A 110 -3.00 0.08 9.29
CA TRP A 110 -3.70 -1.17 9.00
C TRP A 110 -5.20 -0.97 8.83
N LEU A 111 -5.84 -0.23 9.75
CA LEU A 111 -7.27 0.09 9.66
C LEU A 111 -7.60 0.89 8.39
N VAL A 112 -6.78 1.88 8.05
CA VAL A 112 -6.94 2.69 6.83
C VAL A 112 -6.77 1.84 5.58
N ALA A 113 -5.81 0.93 5.57
CA ALA A 113 -5.58 0.01 4.46
C ALA A 113 -6.77 -0.95 4.26
N GLU A 114 -7.33 -1.49 5.33
CA GLU A 114 -8.50 -2.38 5.26
C GLU A 114 -9.75 -1.61 4.82
N ALA A 115 -10.00 -0.42 5.39
CA ALA A 115 -11.10 0.45 4.99
C ALA A 115 -11.03 0.83 3.50
N SER A 116 -9.82 1.10 2.99
CA SER A 116 -9.59 1.40 1.58
C SER A 116 -9.88 0.20 0.68
N ALA A 117 -9.47 -1.01 1.08
CA ALA A 117 -9.71 -2.24 0.34
C ALA A 117 -11.21 -2.61 0.30
N ILE A 118 -11.95 -2.37 1.39
CA ILE A 118 -13.40 -2.57 1.44
C ILE A 118 -14.10 -1.53 0.54
N SER A 119 -13.71 -0.26 0.65
CA SER A 119 -14.30 0.83 -0.14
C SER A 119 -14.11 0.61 -1.65
N GLY A 120 -12.93 0.16 -2.07
CA GLY A 120 -12.67 -0.17 -3.48
C GLY A 120 -13.54 -1.31 -3.99
N ARG A 121 -13.75 -2.35 -3.19
CA ARG A 121 -14.65 -3.47 -3.56
C ARG A 121 -16.10 -3.03 -3.69
N LEU A 122 -16.58 -2.19 -2.77
CA LEU A 122 -17.94 -1.63 -2.83
C LEU A 122 -18.12 -0.72 -4.05
N TRP A 123 -17.14 0.12 -4.36
CA TRP A 123 -17.19 1.01 -5.51
C TRP A 123 -17.24 0.23 -6.83
N ASN A 124 -16.39 -0.78 -6.99
CA ASN A 124 -16.38 -1.64 -8.18
C ASN A 124 -17.69 -2.43 -8.32
N ALA A 125 -18.25 -2.91 -7.21
CA ALA A 125 -19.56 -3.58 -7.22
C ALA A 125 -20.68 -2.62 -7.67
N GLU A 126 -20.64 -1.36 -7.25
CA GLU A 126 -21.60 -0.35 -7.67
C GLU A 126 -21.47 0.02 -9.15
N ILE A 127 -20.23 0.17 -9.66
CA ILE A 127 -19.98 0.38 -11.09
C ILE A 127 -20.54 -0.79 -11.90
N ALA A 128 -20.22 -2.03 -11.52
CA ALA A 128 -20.70 -3.21 -12.23
C ALA A 128 -22.24 -3.31 -12.24
N ARG A 129 -22.91 -2.88 -11.16
CA ARG A 129 -24.38 -2.80 -11.11
C ARG A 129 -24.94 -1.75 -12.07
N ARG A 130 -24.29 -0.59 -12.19
CA ARG A 130 -24.69 0.48 -13.11
C ARG A 130 -24.50 0.04 -14.56
N GLU A 131 -23.38 -0.59 -14.87
CA GLU A 131 -23.10 -1.14 -16.20
C GLU A 131 -24.14 -2.20 -16.58
N ARG A 132 -24.45 -3.15 -15.68
CA ARG A 132 -25.51 -4.14 -15.92
C ARG A 132 -26.86 -3.51 -16.25
N LYS A 133 -27.30 -2.53 -15.46
CA LYS A 133 -28.55 -1.80 -15.72
C LYS A 133 -28.54 -1.06 -17.06
N SER A 134 -27.39 -0.52 -17.48
CA SER A 134 -27.27 0.15 -18.78
C SER A 134 -27.35 -0.83 -19.95
N ILE A 135 -26.77 -2.02 -19.79
CA ILE A 135 -26.82 -3.10 -20.79
C ILE A 135 -28.24 -3.66 -20.89
N GLU A 136 -28.90 -3.94 -19.76
CA GLU A 136 -30.29 -4.40 -19.72
C GLU A 136 -31.23 -3.42 -20.42
N LYS A 137 -31.10 -2.11 -20.16
CA LYS A 137 -31.88 -1.08 -20.87
C LYS A 137 -31.65 -1.10 -22.37
N ARG A 138 -30.40 -1.32 -22.79
CA ARG A 138 -30.04 -1.36 -24.21
C ARG A 138 -30.56 -2.61 -24.91
N ILE A 139 -30.55 -3.75 -24.21
CA ILE A 139 -31.17 -4.99 -24.68
C ILE A 139 -32.68 -4.80 -24.82
N ALA A 140 -33.35 -4.23 -23.81
CA ALA A 140 -34.80 -3.99 -23.85
C ALA A 140 -35.20 -3.05 -25.00
N TYR A 141 -34.45 -1.96 -25.21
CA TYR A 141 -34.67 -1.06 -26.34
C TYR A 141 -34.50 -1.76 -27.69
N LEU A 142 -33.43 -2.54 -27.87
CA LEU A 142 -33.21 -3.29 -29.11
C LEU A 142 -34.30 -4.35 -29.32
N GLN A 143 -34.76 -5.01 -28.25
CA GLN A 143 -35.83 -5.99 -28.35
C GLN A 143 -37.15 -5.33 -28.78
N GLU A 144 -37.46 -4.14 -28.27
CA GLU A 144 -38.63 -3.36 -28.68
C GLU A 144 -38.54 -2.97 -30.17
N GLU A 145 -37.40 -2.45 -30.62
CA GLU A 145 -37.17 -2.07 -32.03
C GLU A 145 -37.28 -3.25 -33.01
N TRP A 146 -36.75 -4.42 -32.63
CA TRP A 146 -36.79 -5.61 -33.47
C TRP A 146 -38.16 -6.31 -33.44
N MET A 147 -38.86 -6.34 -32.30
CA MET A 147 -40.20 -6.94 -32.25
C MET A 147 -41.28 -6.05 -32.89
N SER A 148 -41.14 -4.73 -32.84
CA SER A 148 -42.05 -3.83 -33.58
C SER A 148 -41.88 -3.93 -35.11
N SER A 149 -40.70 -4.32 -35.58
CA SER A 149 -40.41 -4.45 -37.01
C SER A 149 -41.03 -5.71 -37.65
N ASP A 150 -41.32 -6.75 -36.86
CA ASP A 150 -41.97 -7.98 -37.33
C ASP A 150 -43.51 -7.84 -37.41
N GLU A 151 -44.13 -6.94 -36.65
CA GLU A 151 -45.59 -6.68 -36.67
C GLU A 151 -46.04 -5.78 -37.85
N ASP A 152 -45.14 -4.97 -38.42
CA ASP A 152 -45.42 -4.07 -39.55
C ASP A 152 -45.17 -4.69 -40.93
N ALA A 153 -44.84 -5.99 -41.01
CA ALA A 153 -44.71 -6.69 -42.28
C ALA A 153 -46.11 -6.93 -42.91
N PRO A 154 -46.41 -6.39 -44.12
CA PRO A 154 -47.71 -6.59 -44.74
C PRO A 154 -47.92 -8.08 -45.04
N ALA A 155 -49.01 -8.63 -44.51
CA ALA A 155 -49.45 -10.00 -44.78
C ALA A 155 -49.60 -10.21 -46.29
N THR A 156 -48.72 -11.02 -46.87
CA THR A 156 -48.79 -11.50 -48.26
C THR A 156 -49.87 -12.55 -48.45
#